data_AF-A0A7X8Z849-F1
#
_entry.id   AF-A0A7X8Z849-F1
#
_cell.length_a   1.000
_cell.length_b   1.000
_cell.length_c   1.000
_cell.angle_alpha   90.00
_cell.angle_beta   90.00
_cell.angle_gamma   90.00
#
_symmetry.space_group_name_H-M   'P 1'
#
loop_
_entity.id
_entity.type
_entity.pdbx_description
1 polymer ?
#
loop_
_entity_poly.entity_id
_entity_poly.type
_entity_poly.pdbx_seq_one_letter_code
_entity_poly.pdbx_strand_id
1 'polypeptide(L)'
;MKTRISLPLIITVMFLAGATLFAQEEKRPPRDLVIAQLDTVGTCSELAMTRTQGWVMVYDKGWAAYDAPPACMNFMRAATRGGMVIRVCRITESGNWLVIAGANAFSYTVAVPQALKDKLMEMNQQSRFITSVDFNDYDEWVLLAGKDVFASDPATEAWIKEGINQYGRPLSVCLTEDATIVVFGGGYLSRGYVPATLKAWLAQPPFRIDCVRVFGDYWFIANGQGKYRCDLGDGPKSN
;
A
#
# COMPACT_ATOMS: atom_id res chain seq x y z
N MET A 1 83.92 9.66 35.52
CA MET A 1 83.33 10.80 34.79
C MET A 1 83.04 10.39 33.34
N LYS A 2 81.82 9.93 33.08
CA LYS A 2 81.08 9.96 31.80
C LYS A 2 79.77 9.22 32.02
N THR A 3 78.77 10.01 32.37
CA THR A 3 77.36 9.71 32.50
C THR A 3 76.82 9.19 31.17
N ARG A 4 76.05 8.10 31.18
CA ARG A 4 75.04 7.84 30.15
C ARG A 4 73.73 7.46 30.84
N ILE A 5 72.80 8.39 30.69
CA ILE A 5 71.44 8.39 31.22
C ILE A 5 70.63 7.44 30.34
N SER A 6 69.93 6.50 30.96
CA SER A 6 68.96 5.62 30.31
C SER A 6 67.73 6.44 29.89
N LEU A 7 67.48 6.54 28.59
CA LEU A 7 66.21 7.03 28.04
C LEU A 7 65.12 5.98 28.30
N PRO A 8 63.92 6.34 28.79
CA PRO A 8 62.79 5.44 28.75
C PRO A 8 62.23 5.38 27.33
N LEU A 9 61.97 4.16 26.86
CA LEU A 9 61.26 3.87 25.62
C LEU A 9 59.79 4.30 25.78
N ILE A 10 59.39 5.39 25.12
CA ILE A 10 57.98 5.79 25.01
C ILE A 10 57.34 4.85 23.99
N ILE A 11 56.52 3.91 24.45
CA ILE A 11 55.63 3.13 23.57
C ILE A 11 54.44 4.01 23.24
N THR A 12 54.48 4.65 22.07
CA THR A 12 53.30 5.27 21.48
C THR A 12 52.36 4.16 21.01
N VAL A 13 51.30 3.91 21.78
CA VAL A 13 50.17 3.12 21.30
C VAL A 13 49.43 4.00 20.28
N MET A 14 49.74 3.81 18.99
CA MET A 14 48.86 4.29 17.92
C MET A 14 47.54 3.53 18.03
N PHE A 15 46.52 4.20 18.53
CA PHE A 15 45.15 3.81 18.24
C PHE A 15 44.93 3.99 16.74
N LEU A 16 45.13 2.92 15.97
CA LEU A 16 44.45 2.79 14.68
C LEU A 16 42.96 2.68 15.01
N ALA A 17 42.27 3.82 15.03
CA ALA A 17 40.84 3.86 14.80
C ALA A 17 40.63 3.34 13.37
N GLY A 18 40.53 2.03 13.24
CA GLY A 18 39.94 1.41 12.06
C GLY A 18 38.51 1.90 12.03
N ALA A 19 38.27 2.99 11.29
CA ALA A 19 36.95 3.31 10.81
C ALA A 19 36.55 2.13 9.94
N THR A 20 35.87 1.15 10.51
CA THR A 20 35.04 0.24 9.72
C THR A 20 33.95 1.12 9.13
N LEU A 21 34.25 1.66 7.96
CA LEU A 21 33.27 2.12 7.00
C LEU A 21 32.49 0.87 6.60
N PHE A 22 31.59 0.41 7.47
CA PHE A 22 30.44 -0.32 7.00
C PHE A 22 29.69 0.70 6.16
N ALA A 23 29.95 0.68 4.86
CA ALA A 23 28.97 1.09 3.89
C ALA A 23 27.71 0.31 4.29
N GLN A 24 26.82 1.00 4.99
CA GLN A 24 25.46 0.56 5.17
C GLN A 24 24.99 0.37 3.73
N GLU A 25 24.91 -0.88 3.28
CA GLU A 25 24.30 -1.22 1.99
C GLU A 25 23.00 -0.40 1.97
N GLU A 26 22.94 0.63 1.12
CA GLU A 26 21.69 1.32 0.85
C GLU A 26 20.73 0.21 0.43
N LYS A 27 19.81 -0.16 1.33
CA LYS A 27 18.70 -1.07 1.05
C LYS A 27 18.15 -0.60 -0.31
N ARG A 28 18.37 -1.38 -1.37
CA ARG A 28 17.78 -1.10 -2.68
C ARG A 28 16.31 -0.81 -2.45
N PRO A 29 15.76 0.25 -3.09
CA PRO A 29 14.45 0.74 -2.72
C PRO A 29 13.41 -0.38 -2.86
N PRO A 30 12.40 -0.45 -1.98
CA PRO A 30 11.36 -1.49 -1.98
C PRO A 30 10.68 -1.68 -3.36
N ARG A 31 10.79 -0.70 -4.25
CA ARG A 31 10.16 -0.62 -5.57
C ARG A 31 10.74 -1.61 -6.60
N ASP A 32 12.07 -1.81 -6.64
CA ASP A 32 12.69 -2.77 -7.57
C ASP A 32 12.18 -4.20 -7.33
N LEU A 33 11.95 -4.53 -6.05
CA LEU A 33 11.39 -5.82 -5.65
C LEU A 33 9.93 -5.98 -6.08
N VAL A 34 9.14 -4.90 -6.04
CA VAL A 34 7.76 -4.92 -6.59
C VAL A 34 7.82 -5.17 -8.10
N ILE A 35 8.70 -4.47 -8.83
CA ILE A 35 8.84 -4.61 -10.28
C ILE A 35 9.27 -6.03 -10.65
N ALA A 36 10.31 -6.56 -10.01
CA ALA A 36 10.77 -7.93 -10.24
C ALA A 36 9.67 -8.97 -9.95
N GLN A 37 8.88 -8.74 -8.90
CA GLN A 37 7.75 -9.61 -8.58
C GLN A 37 6.65 -9.51 -9.64
N LEU A 38 6.30 -8.30 -10.10
CA LEU A 38 5.35 -8.05 -11.17
C LEU A 38 5.76 -8.76 -12.47
N ASP A 39 7.04 -8.65 -12.85
CA ASP A 39 7.60 -9.35 -14.02
C ASP A 39 7.51 -10.88 -13.89
N THR A 40 7.62 -11.40 -12.66
CA THR A 40 7.53 -12.83 -12.38
C THR A 40 6.09 -13.36 -12.45
N VAL A 41 5.13 -12.63 -11.88
CA VAL A 41 3.73 -13.10 -11.79
C VAL A 41 2.87 -12.71 -12.98
N GLY A 42 3.26 -11.65 -13.69
CA GLY A 42 2.58 -11.16 -14.89
C GLY A 42 1.13 -10.73 -14.69
N THR A 43 0.64 -10.66 -13.45
CA THR A 43 -0.71 -10.19 -13.10
C THR A 43 -0.69 -9.48 -11.75
N CYS A 44 -1.54 -8.48 -11.56
CA CYS A 44 -1.72 -7.83 -10.27
C CYS A 44 -3.10 -7.17 -10.20
N SER A 45 -3.82 -7.38 -9.11
CA SER A 45 -5.15 -6.78 -8.87
C SER A 45 -5.13 -5.77 -7.72
N GLU A 46 -4.17 -5.88 -6.81
CA GLU A 46 -4.05 -5.00 -5.66
C GLU A 46 -2.58 -4.78 -5.29
N LEU A 47 -2.23 -3.55 -4.97
CA LEU A 47 -0.92 -3.19 -4.44
C LEU A 47 -1.12 -2.23 -3.26
N ALA A 48 -0.48 -2.53 -2.13
CA ALA A 48 -0.30 -1.61 -1.04
C ALA A 48 1.19 -1.46 -0.78
N MET A 49 1.66 -0.24 -0.63
CA MET A 49 3.07 0.07 -0.45
C MET A 49 3.19 1.28 0.47
N THR A 50 4.16 1.24 1.36
CA THR A 50 4.57 2.39 2.15
C THR A 50 5.82 3.01 1.52
N ARG A 51 6.04 4.31 1.76
CA ARG A 51 7.22 5.06 1.38
C ARG A 51 8.48 4.46 2.01
N THR A 52 8.38 3.93 3.22
CA THR A 52 9.57 3.59 4.05
C THR A 52 9.73 2.12 4.43
N GLN A 53 8.65 1.33 4.48
CA GLN A 53 8.66 0.06 5.24
C GLN A 53 8.41 -1.19 4.42
N GLY A 54 7.49 -1.21 3.45
CA GLY A 54 7.18 -2.47 2.78
C GLY A 54 6.06 -2.39 1.76
N TRP A 55 5.78 -3.54 1.15
CA TRP A 55 4.69 -3.69 0.19
C TRP A 55 4.00 -5.03 0.32
N VAL A 56 2.75 -5.05 -0.11
CA VAL A 56 1.93 -6.24 -0.31
C VAL A 56 1.28 -6.13 -1.68
N MET A 57 1.37 -7.19 -2.47
CA MET A 57 0.64 -7.30 -3.73
C MET A 57 -0.23 -8.54 -3.75
N VAL A 58 -1.38 -8.44 -4.41
CA VAL A 58 -2.29 -9.55 -4.66
C VAL A 58 -2.41 -9.75 -6.16
N TYR A 59 -2.33 -11.02 -6.58
CA TYR A 59 -2.41 -11.47 -7.96
C TYR A 59 -3.25 -12.73 -8.05
N ASP A 60 -3.58 -13.20 -9.25
CA ASP A 60 -4.58 -14.25 -9.50
C ASP A 60 -4.37 -15.50 -8.60
N LYS A 61 -3.13 -15.98 -8.52
CA LYS A 61 -2.78 -17.22 -7.81
C LYS A 61 -2.22 -17.02 -6.40
N GLY A 62 -2.31 -15.81 -5.82
CA GLY A 62 -1.82 -15.59 -4.46
C GLY A 62 -1.44 -14.15 -4.14
N TRP A 63 -0.44 -14.01 -3.30
CA TRP A 63 0.06 -12.74 -2.84
C TRP A 63 1.54 -12.85 -2.53
N ALA A 64 2.23 -11.72 -2.64
CA ALA A 64 3.61 -11.56 -2.22
C ALA A 64 3.72 -10.31 -1.34
N ALA A 65 4.70 -10.32 -0.45
CA ALA A 65 4.94 -9.20 0.43
C ALA A 65 6.44 -9.09 0.73
N TYR A 66 6.87 -7.86 0.99
CA TYR A 66 8.19 -7.57 1.51
C TYR A 66 8.05 -6.62 2.69
N ASP A 67 8.62 -7.00 3.83
CA ASP A 67 8.70 -6.16 5.04
C ASP A 67 7.31 -5.61 5.48
N ALA A 68 6.26 -6.40 5.21
CA ALA A 68 4.91 -6.15 5.70
C ALA A 68 4.76 -6.69 7.14
N PRO A 69 3.83 -6.15 7.95
CA PRO A 69 3.64 -6.59 9.34
C PRO A 69 3.41 -8.11 9.45
N PRO A 70 4.13 -8.84 10.34
CA PRO A 70 4.01 -10.30 10.44
C PRO A 70 2.59 -10.81 10.71
N ALA A 71 1.81 -10.08 11.51
CA ALA A 71 0.42 -10.45 11.79
C ALA A 71 -0.47 -10.34 10.54
N CYS A 72 -0.24 -9.34 9.68
CA CYS A 72 -0.90 -9.19 8.38
C CYS A 72 -0.63 -10.43 7.51
N MET A 73 0.65 -10.77 7.34
CA MET A 73 1.08 -11.93 6.55
C MET A 73 0.55 -13.26 7.12
N ASN A 74 0.49 -13.40 8.44
CA ASN A 74 -0.05 -14.60 9.09
C ASN A 74 -1.55 -14.78 8.80
N PHE A 75 -2.32 -13.69 8.88
CA PHE A 75 -3.73 -13.72 8.50
C PHE A 75 -3.90 -14.06 7.02
N MET A 76 -3.17 -13.39 6.12
CA MET A 76 -3.24 -13.68 4.68
C MET A 76 -2.90 -15.14 4.38
N ARG A 77 -1.86 -15.69 5.01
CA ARG A 77 -1.45 -17.10 4.85
C ARG A 77 -2.53 -18.07 5.34
N ALA A 78 -3.13 -17.79 6.50
CA ALA A 78 -4.22 -18.61 7.04
C ALA A 78 -5.45 -18.57 6.15
N ALA A 79 -5.85 -17.38 5.69
CA ALA A 79 -6.97 -17.18 4.78
C ALA A 79 -6.77 -17.94 3.45
N THR A 80 -5.59 -17.81 2.82
CA THR A 80 -5.30 -18.53 1.57
C THR A 80 -5.24 -20.05 1.75
N ARG A 81 -4.69 -20.54 2.87
CA ARG A 81 -4.72 -21.98 3.19
C ARG A 81 -6.14 -22.50 3.42
N GLY A 82 -7.03 -21.66 3.93
CA GLY A 82 -8.47 -21.93 4.04
C GLY A 82 -9.25 -21.77 2.73
N GLY A 83 -8.57 -21.56 1.59
CA GLY A 83 -9.21 -21.40 0.28
C GLY A 83 -9.85 -20.03 0.03
N MET A 84 -9.58 -19.03 0.87
CA MET A 84 -10.09 -17.68 0.67
C MET A 84 -9.17 -16.87 -0.24
N VAL A 85 -9.78 -16.06 -1.10
CA VAL A 85 -9.08 -15.08 -1.95
C VAL A 85 -8.90 -13.78 -1.15
N ILE A 86 -7.67 -13.26 -1.10
CA ILE A 86 -7.42 -11.93 -0.56
C ILE A 86 -7.98 -10.90 -1.54
N ARG A 87 -8.79 -9.96 -1.05
CA ARG A 87 -9.45 -8.95 -1.88
C ARG A 87 -8.89 -7.56 -1.65
N VAL A 88 -8.60 -7.23 -0.39
CA VAL A 88 -8.08 -5.93 0.02
C VAL A 88 -6.96 -6.17 1.02
N CYS A 89 -5.84 -5.48 0.83
CA CYS A 89 -4.80 -5.36 1.84
C CYS A 89 -4.36 -3.90 1.90
N ARG A 90 -4.28 -3.34 3.10
CA ARG A 90 -3.76 -2.01 3.37
C ARG A 90 -2.68 -2.08 4.41
N ILE A 91 -1.66 -1.27 4.21
CA ILE A 91 -0.56 -1.03 5.14
C ILE A 91 -0.29 0.48 5.16
N THR A 92 0.05 1.03 6.31
CA THR A 92 0.38 2.46 6.49
C THR A 92 1.83 2.63 6.94
N GLU A 93 2.35 3.86 6.92
CA GLU A 93 3.73 4.16 7.37
C GLU A 93 3.95 3.80 8.84
N SER A 94 2.92 3.88 9.67
CA SER A 94 3.00 3.49 11.08
C SER A 94 2.88 1.98 11.32
N GLY A 95 2.86 1.18 10.26
CA GLY A 95 2.73 -0.28 10.33
C GLY A 95 1.32 -0.76 10.64
N ASN A 96 0.31 0.12 10.56
CA ASN A 96 -1.09 -0.29 10.66
C ASN A 96 -1.49 -1.07 9.43
N TRP A 97 -2.38 -2.04 9.59
CA TRP A 97 -2.80 -2.87 8.48
C TRP A 97 -4.23 -3.34 8.61
N LEU A 98 -4.83 -3.64 7.46
CA LEU A 98 -6.16 -4.21 7.34
C LEU A 98 -6.20 -5.14 6.13
N VAL A 99 -6.75 -6.34 6.31
CA VAL A 99 -6.95 -7.31 5.23
C VAL A 99 -8.40 -7.75 5.19
N ILE A 100 -8.96 -7.85 3.98
CA ILE A 100 -10.26 -8.48 3.71
C ILE A 100 -10.05 -9.65 2.75
N ALA A 101 -10.62 -10.80 3.08
CA ALA A 101 -10.59 -12.03 2.30
C ALA A 101 -11.99 -12.65 2.15
N GLY A 102 -12.19 -13.39 1.05
CA GLY A 102 -13.43 -14.13 0.79
C GLY A 102 -14.68 -13.24 0.83
N ALA A 103 -15.73 -13.72 1.50
CA ALA A 103 -17.03 -13.05 1.59
C ALA A 103 -17.12 -11.94 2.66
N ASN A 104 -15.98 -11.43 3.18
CA ASN A 104 -15.80 -10.43 4.25
C ASN A 104 -15.13 -10.99 5.53
N ALA A 105 -14.33 -12.05 5.45
CA ALA A 105 -13.41 -12.35 6.55
C ALA A 105 -12.37 -11.23 6.62
N PHE A 106 -12.16 -10.62 7.78
CA PHE A 106 -11.20 -9.52 7.90
C PHE A 106 -10.36 -9.63 9.17
N SER A 107 -9.21 -8.97 9.14
CA SER A 107 -8.36 -8.76 10.30
C SER A 107 -7.62 -7.44 10.14
N TYR A 108 -7.23 -6.84 11.26
CA TYR A 108 -6.63 -5.51 11.30
C TYR A 108 -5.77 -5.30 12.55
N THR A 109 -4.97 -4.24 12.57
CA THR A 109 -4.31 -3.77 13.81
C THR A 109 -5.29 -3.12 14.77
N VAL A 110 -4.92 -3.10 16.05
CA VAL A 110 -5.68 -2.40 17.10
C VAL A 110 -5.81 -0.89 16.84
N ALA A 111 -4.88 -0.29 16.09
CA ALA A 111 -4.85 1.14 15.80
C ALA A 111 -5.69 1.54 14.57
N VAL A 112 -6.33 0.60 13.86
CA VAL A 112 -7.37 0.97 12.89
C VAL A 112 -8.51 1.73 13.59
N PRO A 113 -9.04 2.85 13.03
CA PRO A 113 -10.08 3.65 13.68
C PRO A 113 -11.29 2.83 14.13
N GLN A 114 -11.78 3.06 15.35
CA GLN A 114 -12.88 2.25 15.90
C GLN A 114 -14.16 2.36 15.06
N ALA A 115 -14.48 3.55 14.55
CA ALA A 115 -15.63 3.75 13.66
C ALA A 115 -15.55 2.92 12.37
N LEU A 116 -14.34 2.74 11.81
CA LEU A 116 -14.12 1.86 10.67
C LEU A 116 -14.33 0.39 11.06
N LYS A 117 -13.80 -0.05 12.20
CA LYS A 117 -14.00 -1.42 12.71
C LYS A 117 -15.49 -1.72 12.89
N ASP A 118 -16.24 -0.80 13.49
CA ASP A 118 -17.67 -0.93 13.72
C ASP A 118 -18.43 -1.06 12.40
N LYS A 119 -18.08 -0.25 11.38
CA LYS A 119 -18.67 -0.37 10.05
C LYS A 119 -18.30 -1.66 9.33
N LEU A 120 -17.07 -2.17 9.47
CA LEU A 120 -16.70 -3.47 8.92
C LEU A 120 -17.50 -4.61 9.54
N MET A 121 -17.69 -4.58 10.87
CA MET A 121 -18.52 -5.53 11.58
C MET A 121 -19.99 -5.44 11.14
N GLU A 122 -20.54 -4.23 11.02
CA GLU A 122 -21.91 -4.01 10.53
C GLU A 122 -22.10 -4.59 9.13
N MET A 123 -21.19 -4.29 8.19
CA MET A 123 -21.28 -4.81 6.82
C MET A 123 -21.16 -6.34 6.78
N ASN A 124 -20.31 -6.93 7.62
CA ASN A 124 -20.20 -8.39 7.72
C ASN A 124 -21.48 -9.02 8.29
N GLN A 125 -22.05 -8.47 9.37
CA GLN A 125 -23.30 -8.93 9.97
C GLN A 125 -24.48 -8.86 9.00
N GLN A 126 -24.52 -7.81 8.18
CA GLN A 126 -25.55 -7.62 7.14
C GLN A 126 -25.26 -8.42 5.85
N SER A 127 -24.17 -9.20 5.79
CA SER A 127 -23.72 -9.90 4.58
C SER A 127 -23.55 -8.97 3.36
N ARG A 128 -23.21 -7.69 3.61
CA ARG A 128 -23.00 -6.67 2.60
C ARG A 128 -21.58 -6.78 2.05
N PHE A 129 -21.46 -7.05 0.76
CA PHE A 129 -20.15 -7.23 0.12
C PHE A 129 -19.30 -5.96 0.14
N ILE A 130 -18.17 -5.98 0.86
CA ILE A 130 -17.22 -4.87 0.90
C ILE A 130 -16.43 -4.87 -0.40
N THR A 131 -16.61 -3.79 -1.16
CA THR A 131 -16.01 -3.62 -2.48
C THR A 131 -14.59 -3.08 -2.36
N SER A 132 -14.35 -2.10 -1.49
CA SER A 132 -13.03 -1.55 -1.19
C SER A 132 -13.05 -0.86 0.16
N VAL A 133 -11.89 -0.74 0.79
CA VAL A 133 -11.66 0.06 1.99
C VAL A 133 -10.29 0.70 1.91
N ASP A 134 -10.14 1.91 2.41
CA ASP A 134 -8.84 2.54 2.60
C ASP A 134 -8.83 3.39 3.86
N PHE A 135 -7.65 3.56 4.46
CA PHE A 135 -7.44 4.33 5.67
C PHE A 135 -5.97 4.80 5.76
N ASN A 136 -5.73 5.88 6.50
CA ASN A 136 -4.39 6.42 6.71
C ASN A 136 -4.06 6.57 8.21
N ASP A 137 -2.87 7.09 8.51
CA ASP A 137 -2.40 7.30 9.88
C ASP A 137 -2.99 8.57 10.56
N TYR A 138 -3.92 9.26 9.89
CA TYR A 138 -4.64 10.45 10.40
C TYR A 138 -6.08 10.15 10.82
N ASP A 139 -6.38 8.89 11.10
CA ASP A 139 -7.73 8.40 11.44
C ASP A 139 -8.79 8.62 10.33
N GLU A 140 -8.37 8.97 9.12
CA GLU A 140 -9.27 9.09 7.96
C GLU A 140 -9.49 7.73 7.32
N TRP A 141 -10.72 7.48 6.86
CA TRP A 141 -11.06 6.23 6.20
C TRP A 141 -12.25 6.37 5.26
N VAL A 142 -12.30 5.47 4.28
CA VAL A 142 -13.44 5.30 3.38
C VAL A 142 -13.70 3.81 3.20
N LEU A 143 -14.96 3.40 3.33
CA LEU A 143 -15.45 2.05 3.08
C LEU A 143 -16.52 2.09 1.99
N LEU A 144 -16.35 1.24 0.98
CA LEU A 144 -17.28 1.06 -0.14
C LEU A 144 -17.92 -0.32 -0.05
N ALA A 145 -19.25 -0.39 -0.03
CA ALA A 145 -20.03 -1.63 0.04
C ALA A 145 -21.13 -1.66 -1.02
N GLY A 146 -20.80 -2.08 -2.24
CA GLY A 146 -21.74 -2.06 -3.36
C GLY A 146 -21.93 -0.63 -3.87
N LYS A 147 -23.11 -0.04 -3.63
CA LYS A 147 -23.38 1.39 -3.91
C LYS A 147 -23.36 2.26 -2.64
N ASP A 148 -23.19 1.65 -1.47
CA ASP A 148 -23.10 2.41 -0.23
C ASP A 148 -21.66 2.83 0.02
N VAL A 149 -21.51 4.04 0.55
CA VAL A 149 -20.24 4.63 0.96
C VAL A 149 -20.39 5.09 2.40
N PHE A 150 -19.34 4.84 3.17
CA PHE A 150 -19.16 5.32 4.53
C PHE A 150 -17.77 5.93 4.63
N ALA A 151 -17.65 7.08 5.27
CA ALA A 151 -16.36 7.73 5.45
C ALA A 151 -16.21 8.29 6.88
N SER A 152 -14.97 8.56 7.28
CA SER A 152 -14.67 9.28 8.53
C SER A 152 -15.29 10.68 8.57
N ASP A 153 -15.52 11.29 7.41
CA ASP A 153 -16.06 12.64 7.26
C ASP A 153 -17.29 12.66 6.31
N PRO A 154 -18.40 13.34 6.69
CA PRO A 154 -19.60 13.41 5.88
C PRO A 154 -19.43 14.12 4.51
N ALA A 155 -18.49 15.07 4.39
CA ALA A 155 -18.25 15.79 3.14
C ALA A 155 -17.57 14.89 2.10
N THR A 156 -16.65 14.01 2.51
CA THR A 156 -16.10 12.96 1.65
C THR A 156 -17.19 11.97 1.24
N GLU A 157 -18.05 11.56 2.18
CA GLU A 157 -19.17 10.66 1.84
C GLU A 157 -20.11 11.28 0.79
N ALA A 158 -20.51 12.54 0.98
CA ALA A 158 -21.38 13.25 0.03
C ALA A 158 -20.72 13.41 -1.34
N TRP A 159 -19.44 13.78 -1.38
CA TRP A 159 -18.68 13.91 -2.63
C TRP A 159 -18.56 12.58 -3.38
N ILE A 160 -18.37 11.46 -2.68
CA ILE A 160 -18.34 10.15 -3.32
C ILE A 160 -19.73 9.81 -3.87
N LYS A 161 -20.82 10.12 -3.16
CA LYS A 161 -22.19 9.92 -3.64
C LYS A 161 -22.49 10.70 -4.93
N GLU A 162 -21.96 11.92 -5.09
CA GLU A 162 -22.02 12.64 -6.37
C GLU A 162 -21.38 11.83 -7.50
N GLY A 163 -20.19 11.27 -7.25
CA GLY A 163 -19.51 10.36 -8.18
C GLY A 163 -20.32 9.10 -8.50
N ILE A 164 -21.03 8.54 -7.52
CA ILE A 164 -21.91 7.38 -7.74
C ILE A 164 -23.05 7.74 -8.70
N ASN A 165 -23.64 8.93 -8.54
CA ASN A 165 -24.71 9.41 -9.41
C ASN A 165 -24.19 9.69 -10.83
N GLN A 166 -22.96 10.19 -10.97
CA GLN A 166 -22.37 10.57 -12.25
C GLN A 166 -21.79 9.37 -13.02
N TYR A 167 -21.04 8.50 -12.34
CA TYR A 167 -20.22 7.46 -12.95
C TYR A 167 -20.65 6.03 -12.57
N GLY A 168 -21.68 5.88 -11.75
CA GLY A 168 -22.24 4.59 -11.37
C GLY A 168 -21.53 3.93 -10.18
N ARG A 169 -21.49 2.60 -10.16
CA ARG A 169 -21.03 1.83 -8.99
C ARG A 169 -19.55 2.15 -8.66
N PRO A 170 -19.21 2.46 -7.40
CA PRO A 170 -17.83 2.62 -6.96
C PRO A 170 -17.12 1.25 -6.90
N LEU A 171 -15.86 1.22 -7.31
CA LEU A 171 -15.06 0.00 -7.51
C LEU A 171 -13.87 -0.05 -6.56
N SER A 172 -13.19 1.08 -6.38
CA SER A 172 -12.10 1.19 -5.41
C SER A 172 -11.96 2.61 -4.91
N VAL A 173 -11.36 2.73 -3.74
CA VAL A 173 -10.90 3.98 -3.17
C VAL A 173 -9.40 3.86 -2.88
N CYS A 174 -8.66 4.93 -3.17
CA CYS A 174 -7.31 5.21 -2.72
C CYS A 174 -7.38 6.42 -1.81
N LEU A 175 -6.98 6.26 -0.55
CA LEU A 175 -6.87 7.36 0.40
C LEU A 175 -5.42 7.47 0.87
N THR A 176 -4.82 8.62 0.63
CA THR A 176 -3.52 9.00 1.18
C THR A 176 -3.67 10.28 1.99
N GLU A 177 -2.59 10.73 2.61
CA GLU A 177 -2.53 12.02 3.31
C GLU A 177 -2.77 13.20 2.35
N ASP A 178 -2.37 13.04 1.09
CA ASP A 178 -2.35 14.12 0.10
C ASP A 178 -3.50 14.03 -0.90
N ALA A 179 -4.19 12.88 -1.00
CA ALA A 179 -5.21 12.67 -2.02
C ALA A 179 -6.25 11.61 -1.66
N THR A 180 -7.44 11.80 -2.23
CA THR A 180 -8.46 10.77 -2.30
C THR A 180 -8.83 10.56 -3.76
N ILE A 181 -8.74 9.32 -4.24
CA ILE A 181 -9.17 8.92 -5.58
C ILE A 181 -10.20 7.82 -5.45
N VAL A 182 -11.34 7.96 -6.13
CA VAL A 182 -12.37 6.93 -6.18
C VAL A 182 -12.60 6.54 -7.63
N VAL A 183 -12.51 5.24 -7.90
CA VAL A 183 -12.77 4.65 -9.21
C VAL A 183 -14.21 4.16 -9.25
N PHE A 184 -14.90 4.45 -10.34
CA PHE A 184 -16.28 4.04 -10.61
C PHE A 184 -16.35 3.26 -11.92
N GLY A 185 -17.46 2.56 -12.15
CA GLY A 185 -17.71 1.83 -13.39
C GLY A 185 -17.55 2.67 -14.67
N GLY A 186 -17.93 3.95 -14.63
CA GLY A 186 -17.89 4.87 -15.76
C GLY A 186 -16.86 5.99 -15.68
N GLY A 187 -15.96 6.01 -14.69
CA GLY A 187 -15.02 7.11 -14.52
C GLY A 187 -14.31 7.12 -13.17
N TYR A 188 -13.81 8.27 -12.77
CA TYR A 188 -13.13 8.47 -11.49
C TYR A 188 -13.41 9.87 -10.94
N LEU A 189 -13.26 10.00 -9.62
CA LEU A 189 -13.14 11.29 -8.94
C LEU A 189 -11.80 11.36 -8.23
N SER A 190 -11.23 12.56 -8.14
CA SER A 190 -10.02 12.79 -7.35
C SER A 190 -10.05 14.13 -6.65
N ARG A 191 -9.53 14.18 -5.42
CA ARG A 191 -9.20 15.40 -4.66
C ARG A 191 -7.75 15.32 -4.19
N GLY A 192 -7.12 16.48 -4.02
CA GLY A 192 -5.74 16.57 -3.59
C GLY A 192 -4.71 16.30 -4.69
N TYR A 193 -3.51 15.88 -4.29
CA TYR A 193 -2.38 15.66 -5.18
C TYR A 193 -2.48 14.33 -5.94
N VAL A 194 -2.64 14.40 -7.26
CA VAL A 194 -2.58 13.23 -8.15
C VAL A 194 -1.44 13.44 -9.15
N PRO A 195 -0.48 12.49 -9.26
CA PRO A 195 0.63 12.60 -10.19
C PRO A 195 0.17 12.92 -11.62
N ALA A 196 0.88 13.82 -12.30
CA ALA A 196 0.49 14.26 -13.66
C ALA A 196 0.48 13.11 -14.67
N THR A 197 1.43 12.18 -14.54
CA THR A 197 1.50 10.95 -15.34
C THR A 197 0.26 10.08 -15.11
N LEU A 198 -0.15 9.88 -13.85
CA LEU A 198 -1.40 9.17 -13.54
C LEU A 198 -2.62 9.88 -14.14
N LYS A 199 -2.74 11.22 -14.03
CA LYS A 199 -3.86 11.97 -14.61
C LYS A 199 -3.98 11.75 -16.13
N ALA A 200 -2.85 11.73 -16.84
CA ALA A 200 -2.84 11.45 -18.28
C ALA A 200 -3.37 10.04 -18.59
N TRP A 201 -2.97 9.05 -17.79
CA TRP A 201 -3.46 7.67 -17.93
C TRP A 201 -4.92 7.50 -17.57
N LEU A 202 -5.41 8.20 -16.56
CA LEU A 202 -6.82 8.17 -16.18
C LEU A 202 -7.72 8.84 -17.25
N ALA A 203 -7.20 9.83 -17.98
CA ALA A 203 -7.94 10.48 -19.07
C ALA A 203 -8.10 9.59 -20.31
N GLN A 204 -7.13 8.70 -20.57
CA GLN A 204 -7.15 7.78 -21.72
C GLN A 204 -6.70 6.38 -21.29
N PRO A 205 -7.54 5.65 -20.54
CA PRO A 205 -7.14 4.40 -19.94
C PRO A 205 -7.04 3.29 -21.01
N PRO A 206 -5.93 2.53 -21.06
CA PRO A 206 -5.72 1.48 -22.07
C PRO A 206 -6.58 0.23 -21.79
N PHE A 207 -7.17 0.14 -20.60
CA PHE A 207 -8.08 -0.90 -20.17
C PHE A 207 -9.01 -0.33 -19.09
N ARG A 208 -10.13 -1.00 -18.81
CA ARG A 208 -11.04 -0.63 -17.70
C ARG A 208 -10.30 -0.67 -16.37
N ILE A 209 -10.22 0.45 -15.67
CA ILE A 209 -9.55 0.55 -14.37
C ILE A 209 -10.54 0.19 -13.27
N ASP A 210 -10.15 -0.72 -12.39
CA ASP A 210 -10.91 -1.14 -11.21
C ASP A 210 -10.23 -0.74 -9.91
N CYS A 211 -8.90 -0.61 -9.93
CA CYS A 211 -8.07 -0.23 -8.80
C CYS A 211 -7.12 0.89 -9.19
N VAL A 212 -6.97 1.90 -8.33
CA VAL A 212 -5.93 2.94 -8.41
C VAL A 212 -5.25 3.04 -7.06
N ARG A 213 -3.92 3.20 -7.05
CA ARG A 213 -3.11 3.43 -5.85
C ARG A 213 -2.07 4.50 -6.14
N VAL A 214 -1.82 5.36 -5.15
CA VAL A 214 -0.83 6.43 -5.21
C VAL A 214 0.06 6.35 -3.98
N PHE A 215 1.36 6.54 -4.17
CA PHE A 215 2.39 6.46 -3.13
C PHE A 215 3.37 7.64 -3.30
N GLY A 216 2.89 8.87 -3.10
CA GLY A 216 3.59 10.10 -3.48
C GLY A 216 3.53 10.31 -5.00
N ASP A 217 4.67 10.40 -5.67
CA ASP A 217 4.73 10.55 -7.13
C ASP A 217 4.50 9.24 -7.90
N TYR A 218 4.56 8.11 -7.19
CA TYR A 218 4.37 6.79 -7.76
C TYR A 218 2.91 6.39 -7.79
N TRP A 219 2.55 5.53 -8.74
CA TRP A 219 1.19 5.07 -8.87
C TRP A 219 1.09 3.67 -9.48
N PHE A 220 -0.04 3.04 -9.22
CA PHE A 220 -0.42 1.74 -9.77
C PHE A 220 -1.91 1.78 -10.14
N ILE A 221 -2.25 1.20 -11.27
CA ILE A 221 -3.62 0.96 -11.71
C ILE A 221 -3.78 -0.50 -12.13
N ALA A 222 -4.94 -1.08 -11.88
CA ALA A 222 -5.24 -2.44 -12.30
C ALA A 222 -6.71 -2.64 -12.64
N ASN A 223 -6.99 -3.75 -13.32
CA ASN A 223 -8.34 -4.26 -13.55
C ASN A 223 -8.58 -5.58 -12.82
N GLY A 224 -9.84 -6.00 -12.74
CA GLY A 224 -10.25 -7.25 -12.10
C GLY A 224 -9.83 -8.52 -12.85
N GLN A 225 -9.11 -8.41 -13.96
CA GLN A 225 -8.55 -9.52 -14.74
C GLN A 225 -7.02 -9.64 -14.56
N GLY A 226 -6.43 -8.84 -13.66
CA GLY A 226 -5.00 -8.87 -13.39
C GLY A 226 -4.14 -8.07 -14.37
N LYS A 227 -4.73 -7.32 -15.31
CA LYS A 227 -3.99 -6.33 -16.09
C LYS A 227 -3.66 -5.15 -15.19
N TYR A 228 -2.43 -4.66 -15.29
CA TYR A 228 -1.95 -3.55 -14.49
C TYR A 228 -1.06 -2.61 -15.31
N ARG A 229 -0.89 -1.42 -14.77
CA ARG A 229 0.11 -0.46 -15.18
C ARG A 229 0.57 0.31 -13.95
N CYS A 230 1.86 0.63 -13.87
CA CYS A 230 2.40 1.39 -12.75
C CYS A 230 3.56 2.26 -13.19
N ASP A 231 3.81 3.32 -12.42
CA ASP A 231 5.06 4.07 -12.45
C ASP A 231 5.60 4.09 -11.01
N LEU A 232 6.67 3.33 -10.79
CA LEU A 232 7.33 3.19 -9.49
C LEU A 232 8.74 3.80 -9.50
N GLY A 233 9.01 4.73 -10.43
CA GLY A 233 10.28 5.48 -10.51
C GLY A 233 11.17 5.15 -11.70
N ASP A 234 10.90 4.05 -12.42
CA ASP A 234 11.62 3.64 -13.63
C ASP A 234 10.85 3.96 -14.93
N GLY A 235 9.86 4.84 -14.82
CA GLY A 235 8.88 5.12 -15.87
C GLY A 235 7.77 4.07 -15.95
N PRO A 236 6.75 4.30 -16.82
CA PRO A 236 5.56 3.45 -16.86
C PRO A 236 5.85 2.02 -17.32
N LYS A 237 5.43 1.03 -16.52
CA LYS A 237 5.43 -0.41 -16.81
C LYS A 237 4.00 -0.91 -16.96
N SER A 238 3.76 -1.90 -17.82
CA SER A 238 2.44 -2.51 -18.02
C SER A 238 2.55 -3.95 -18.51
N ASN A 239 1.51 -4.75 -18.25
CA ASN A 239 1.26 -6.01 -18.94
C ASN A 239 0.02 -5.95 -19.86
#